data_AF-Q1W754-F1
#
_entry.id   AF-Q1W754-F1
#
_cell.length_a   1.000
_cell.length_b   1.000
_cell.length_c   1.000
_cell.angle_alpha   90.00
_cell.angle_beta   90.00
_cell.angle_gamma   90.00
#
_symmetry.space_group_name_H-M   'P 1'
#
loop_
_entity.id
_entity.type
_entity.pdbx_description
1 polymer ?
#
loop_
_entity_poly.entity_id
_entity_poly.type
_entity_poly.pdbx_seq_one_letter_code
_entity_poly.pdbx_strand_id
1 'polypeptide(L)'
;MWNPNTPLSEDCLYVNVVAPRPRPTNAAVMVWIFGGFYSGTATLDVYDHRTLVSEENIILVSMQYRVASLGFLYFGTSDVPGNAGLFDQTMALQWVRDNIAAFGGNPDNVTLFGETAGIP
;
A
#
# COMPACT_ATOMS: atom_id res chain seq x y z
N MET A 1 -8.84 17.51 0.19
CA MET A 1 -7.66 18.12 0.83
C MET A 1 -6.76 16.96 1.22
N TRP A 2 -5.70 16.70 0.44
CA TRP A 2 -4.83 15.54 0.61
C TRP A 2 -3.80 15.75 1.73
N ASN A 3 -4.30 16.15 2.91
CA ASN A 3 -3.45 16.44 4.06
C ASN A 3 -3.30 15.16 4.91
N PRO A 4 -2.08 14.82 5.34
CA PRO A 4 -1.86 13.71 6.26
C PRO A 4 -2.70 13.86 7.53
N ASN A 5 -3.36 12.78 7.94
CA ASN A 5 -4.14 12.69 9.18
C ASN A 5 -3.39 11.96 10.31
N THR A 6 -2.10 11.69 10.11
CA THR A 6 -1.18 11.08 11.09
C THR A 6 0.11 11.91 11.19
N PRO A 7 0.91 11.77 12.26
CA PRO A 7 2.20 12.43 12.38
C PRO A 7 3.12 12.12 11.18
N LEU A 8 3.92 13.11 10.77
CA LEU A 8 4.92 12.95 9.71
C LEU A 8 6.22 12.38 10.29
N SER A 9 6.75 11.35 9.65
CA SER A 9 7.97 10.65 10.04
C SER A 9 8.64 10.01 8.81
N GLU A 10 9.97 9.89 8.82
CA GLU A 10 10.70 9.07 7.84
C GLU A 10 10.55 7.57 8.13
N ASP A 11 10.31 7.21 9.38
CA ASP A 11 9.81 5.88 9.75
C ASP A 11 8.32 5.80 9.38
N CYS A 12 8.07 5.51 8.10
CA CYS A 12 6.73 5.48 7.52
C CYS A 12 6.39 4.19 6.78
N LEU A 13 7.33 3.26 6.61
CA LEU A 13 7.16 2.04 5.81
C LEU A 13 6.32 0.98 6.53
N TYR A 14 5.01 1.20 6.56
CA TYR A 14 4.02 0.33 7.17
C TYR A 14 3.01 -0.19 6.14
N VAL A 15 2.42 -1.35 6.44
CA VAL A 15 1.28 -1.92 5.72
C VAL A 15 0.08 -2.02 6.66
N ASN A 16 -1.12 -1.72 6.14
CA ASN A 16 -2.38 -1.92 6.84
C ASN A 16 -3.09 -3.12 6.21
N VAL A 17 -3.59 -4.05 7.03
CA VAL A 17 -4.35 -5.21 6.57
C VAL A 17 -5.73 -5.20 7.23
N VAL A 18 -6.78 -5.24 6.41
CA VAL A 18 -8.17 -5.33 6.88
C VAL A 18 -8.79 -6.59 6.28
N ALA A 19 -9.27 -7.48 7.14
CA ALA A 19 -9.88 -8.75 6.78
C ALA A 19 -11.34 -8.80 7.26
N PRO A 20 -12.24 -9.47 6.53
CA PRO A 20 -13.64 -9.57 6.90
C PRO A 20 -13.80 -10.49 8.12
N ARG A 21 -14.99 -10.42 8.73
CA ARG A 21 -15.38 -11.31 9.82
C ARG A 21 -16.63 -12.10 9.40
N PRO A 22 -16.61 -13.45 9.48
CA PRO A 22 -15.51 -14.31 9.94
C PRO A 22 -14.29 -14.29 9.02
N ARG A 23 -13.12 -14.64 9.55
CA ARG A 23 -11.87 -14.66 8.77
C ARG A 23 -12.00 -15.67 7.61
N PRO A 24 -11.67 -15.27 6.38
CA PRO A 24 -11.72 -16.18 5.23
C PRO A 24 -10.53 -17.14 5.25
N THR A 25 -10.56 -18.16 4.38
CA THR A 25 -9.48 -19.13 4.23
C THR A 25 -8.68 -18.98 2.94
N ASN A 26 -9.26 -18.33 1.91
CA ASN A 26 -8.63 -18.15 0.60
C ASN A 26 -9.25 -16.99 -0.21
N ALA A 27 -9.49 -15.84 0.44
CA ALA A 27 -10.15 -14.69 -0.18
C ALA A 27 -9.25 -13.97 -1.20
N ALA A 28 -9.88 -13.30 -2.18
CA ALA A 28 -9.18 -12.38 -3.06
C ALA A 28 -8.54 -11.24 -2.23
N VAL A 29 -7.38 -10.77 -2.67
CA VAL A 29 -6.63 -9.70 -2.01
C VAL A 29 -6.59 -8.48 -2.92
N MET A 30 -7.09 -7.35 -2.44
CA MET A 30 -6.94 -6.07 -3.13
C MET A 30 -5.87 -5.24 -2.43
N VAL A 31 -4.92 -4.72 -3.19
CA VAL A 31 -3.79 -3.94 -2.68
C VAL A 31 -3.91 -2.50 -3.17
N TRP A 32 -4.19 -1.58 -2.25
CA TRP A 32 -4.35 -0.15 -2.49
C TRP A 32 -2.99 0.56 -2.49
N ILE A 33 -2.71 1.26 -3.58
CA ILE A 33 -1.58 2.18 -3.71
C ILE A 33 -2.15 3.59 -3.85
N PHE A 34 -1.96 4.42 -2.82
CA PHE A 34 -2.46 5.79 -2.86
C PHE A 34 -1.73 6.62 -3.93
N GLY A 35 -2.45 7.57 -4.49
CA GLY A 35 -1.92 8.50 -5.47
C GLY A 35 -1.00 9.55 -4.86
N GLY A 36 0.03 9.90 -5.63
CA GLY A 36 0.83 11.11 -5.43
C GLY A 36 2.31 10.82 -5.23
N PHE A 37 3.13 11.17 -6.22
CA PHE A 37 4.59 11.13 -6.09
C PHE A 37 5.14 12.18 -5.12
N TYR A 38 4.41 13.27 -4.91
CA TYR A 38 4.85 14.39 -4.07
C TYR A 38 4.29 14.35 -2.64
N SER A 39 3.12 13.74 -2.45
CA SER A 39 2.38 13.71 -1.19
C SER A 39 1.30 12.64 -1.25
N GLY A 40 0.93 12.08 -0.10
CA GLY A 40 -0.16 11.13 0.02
C GLY A 40 0.02 10.29 1.28
N THR A 41 -1.02 9.56 1.68
CA THR A 41 -0.92 8.53 2.72
C THR A 41 -2.06 7.54 2.56
N ALA A 42 -1.79 6.28 2.87
CA ALA A 42 -2.81 5.23 2.89
C ALA A 42 -3.81 5.38 4.05
N THR A 43 -3.56 6.32 4.97
CA THR A 43 -4.34 6.49 6.20
C THR A 43 -5.54 7.43 6.06
N LEU A 44 -5.71 8.09 4.91
CA LEU A 44 -6.81 9.05 4.71
C LEU A 44 -8.18 8.38 4.87
N ASP A 45 -9.12 9.07 5.51
CA ASP A 45 -10.46 8.55 5.81
C ASP A 45 -11.24 8.18 4.54
N VAL A 46 -10.95 8.83 3.41
CA VAL A 46 -11.54 8.49 2.09
C VAL A 46 -11.13 7.10 1.60
N TYR A 47 -10.03 6.55 2.14
CA TYR A 47 -9.54 5.21 1.84
C TYR A 47 -9.88 4.21 2.94
N ASP A 48 -10.85 4.49 3.83
CA ASP A 48 -11.23 3.51 4.85
C ASP A 48 -11.71 2.19 4.22
N HIS A 49 -10.96 1.12 4.48
CA HIS A 49 -11.17 -0.18 3.86
C HIS A 49 -12.39 -0.94 4.40
N ARG A 50 -12.96 -0.53 5.54
CA ARG A 50 -13.97 -1.31 6.27
C ARG A 50 -15.18 -1.68 5.41
N THR A 51 -15.73 -0.70 4.69
CA THR A 51 -16.91 -0.89 3.85
C THR A 51 -16.63 -1.86 2.71
N LEU A 52 -15.53 -1.68 1.97
CA LEU A 52 -15.23 -2.53 0.82
C LEU A 52 -14.94 -3.98 1.25
N VAL A 53 -14.23 -4.16 2.37
CA VAL A 53 -13.95 -5.49 2.93
C VAL A 53 -15.22 -6.20 3.39
N SER A 54 -16.16 -5.49 4.03
CA SER A 54 -17.39 -6.11 4.54
C SER A 54 -18.40 -6.46 3.44
N GLU A 55 -18.54 -5.61 2.42
CA GLU A 55 -19.53 -5.82 1.36
C GLU A 55 -19.08 -6.86 0.34
N GLU A 56 -17.78 -6.89 -0.02
CA GLU A 56 -17.28 -7.75 -1.11
C GLU A 56 -16.58 -9.02 -0.64
N ASN A 57 -16.45 -9.22 0.67
CA ASN A 57 -15.78 -10.38 1.28
C ASN A 57 -14.35 -10.62 0.73
N ILE A 58 -13.57 -9.56 0.66
CA ILE A 58 -12.16 -9.55 0.23
C ILE A 58 -11.23 -9.19 1.39
N ILE A 59 -9.94 -9.47 1.25
CA ILE A 59 -8.92 -8.82 2.10
C ILE A 59 -8.41 -7.57 1.39
N LEU A 60 -8.31 -6.47 2.12
CA LEU A 60 -7.76 -5.23 1.60
C LEU A 60 -6.46 -4.89 2.35
N VAL A 61 -5.40 -4.68 1.57
CA VAL A 61 -4.10 -4.24 2.05
C VAL A 61 -3.84 -2.84 1.51
N SER A 62 -3.35 -1.92 2.33
CA SER A 62 -2.74 -0.68 1.84
C SER A 62 -1.32 -0.54 2.35
N MET A 63 -0.49 0.19 1.61
CA MET A 63 0.93 0.35 1.93
C MET A 63 1.33 1.82 1.94
N GLN A 64 2.33 2.11 2.75
CA GLN A 64 3.07 3.36 2.69
C GLN A 64 4.31 3.18 1.80
N TYR A 65 4.65 4.24 1.05
CA TYR A 65 5.90 4.33 0.30
C TYR A 65 6.46 5.75 0.44
N ARG A 66 7.78 5.91 0.32
CA ARG A 66 8.40 7.24 0.39
C ARG A 66 7.96 8.10 -0.81
N VAL A 67 7.67 9.36 -0.54
CA VAL A 67 7.25 10.38 -1.52
C VAL A 67 8.26 11.51 -1.63
N ALA A 68 8.04 12.42 -2.57
CA ALA A 68 8.88 13.58 -2.86
C ALA A 68 10.36 13.20 -3.09
N SER A 69 11.30 14.06 -2.69
CA SER A 69 12.73 13.77 -2.82
C SER A 69 13.16 12.55 -2.01
N LEU A 70 12.53 12.25 -0.88
CA LEU A 70 12.87 11.09 -0.05
C LEU A 70 12.62 9.75 -0.77
N GLY A 71 11.63 9.71 -1.68
CA GLY A 71 11.31 8.53 -2.48
C GLY A 71 11.91 8.53 -3.89
N PHE A 72 12.18 9.70 -4.47
CA PHE A 72 12.41 9.82 -5.91
C PHE A 72 13.59 10.70 -6.32
N LEU A 73 14.46 11.09 -5.38
CA LEU A 73 15.69 11.81 -5.72
C LEU A 73 16.60 10.93 -6.61
N TYR A 74 17.10 11.52 -7.70
CA TYR A 74 17.97 10.85 -8.67
C TYR A 74 19.12 11.78 -9.08
N PHE A 75 20.36 11.30 -8.95
CA PHE A 75 21.57 11.99 -9.43
C PHE A 75 22.37 11.21 -10.47
N GLY A 76 21.87 10.05 -10.92
CA GLY A 76 22.60 9.19 -11.85
C GLY A 76 23.86 8.55 -11.23
N THR A 77 23.92 8.47 -9.90
CA THR A 77 24.99 7.82 -9.15
C THR A 77 24.47 6.55 -8.47
N SER A 78 25.38 5.65 -8.09
CA SER A 78 25.03 4.43 -7.36
C SER A 78 24.32 4.70 -6.03
N ASP A 79 24.70 5.79 -5.36
CA ASP A 79 24.22 6.10 -4.01
C ASP A 79 22.85 6.80 -4.03
N VAL A 80 22.49 7.39 -5.18
CA VAL A 80 21.20 8.07 -5.40
C VAL A 80 20.60 7.59 -6.74
N PRO A 81 20.22 6.30 -6.82
CA PRO A 81 19.81 5.65 -8.06
C PRO A 81 18.37 5.99 -8.48
N GLY A 82 17.62 6.74 -7.66
CA GLY A 82 16.21 7.01 -7.89
C GLY A 82 15.29 5.86 -7.47
N ASN A 83 13.98 6.09 -7.63
CA ASN A 83 12.92 5.07 -7.49
C ASN A 83 12.84 4.36 -6.13
N ALA A 84 13.39 4.93 -5.05
CA ALA A 84 13.29 4.37 -3.70
C ALA A 84 11.83 4.09 -3.29
N GLY A 85 10.90 4.99 -3.63
CA GLY A 85 9.46 4.79 -3.41
C GLY A 85 8.87 3.60 -4.19
N LEU A 86 9.36 3.31 -5.40
CA LEU A 86 8.92 2.11 -6.16
C LEU A 86 9.50 0.82 -5.56
N PHE A 87 10.73 0.88 -5.02
CA PHE A 87 11.29 -0.24 -4.27
C PHE A 87 10.54 -0.49 -2.96
N ASP A 88 10.06 0.56 -2.28
CA ASP A 88 9.19 0.42 -1.11
C ASP A 88 7.89 -0.31 -1.48
N GLN A 89 7.24 0.08 -2.58
CA GLN A 89 6.05 -0.61 -3.08
C GLN A 89 6.35 -2.07 -3.42
N THR A 90 7.46 -2.35 -4.09
CA THR A 90 7.88 -3.71 -4.43
C THR A 90 8.10 -4.56 -3.18
N MET A 91 8.72 -3.98 -2.14
CA MET A 91 8.95 -4.64 -0.86
C MET A 91 7.63 -4.96 -0.16
N ALA A 92 6.67 -4.03 -0.17
CA ALA A 92 5.33 -4.28 0.38
C ALA A 92 4.59 -5.39 -0.40
N LEU A 93 4.73 -5.46 -1.72
CA LEU A 93 4.13 -6.54 -2.52
C LEU A 93 4.76 -7.91 -2.24
N GLN A 94 6.08 -7.96 -2.05
CA GLN A 94 6.76 -9.18 -1.60
C GLN A 94 6.26 -9.59 -0.22
N TRP A 95 6.10 -8.63 0.71
CA TRP A 95 5.52 -8.89 2.02
C TRP A 95 4.10 -9.45 1.91
N VAL A 96 3.23 -8.89 1.05
CA VAL A 96 1.88 -9.41 0.81
C VAL A 96 1.95 -10.86 0.32
N ARG A 97 2.73 -11.13 -0.73
CA ARG A 97 2.89 -12.49 -1.26
C ARG A 97 3.31 -13.49 -0.17
N ASP A 98 4.27 -13.10 0.66
CA ASP A 98 4.89 -14.00 1.63
C ASP A 98 4.04 -14.18 2.91
N ASN A 99 3.11 -13.25 3.22
CA ASN A 99 2.42 -13.22 4.52
C ASN A 99 0.88 -13.23 4.45
N ILE A 100 0.25 -12.87 3.32
CA ILE A 100 -1.21 -12.61 3.29
C ILE A 100 -2.06 -13.86 3.57
N ALA A 101 -1.50 -15.05 3.32
CA ALA A 101 -2.12 -16.33 3.67
C ALA A 101 -2.45 -16.43 5.16
N ALA A 102 -1.61 -15.87 6.06
CA ALA A 102 -1.86 -15.87 7.50
C ALA A 102 -3.11 -15.05 7.90
N PHE A 103 -3.54 -14.13 7.04
CA PHE A 103 -4.73 -13.29 7.22
C PHE A 103 -5.98 -13.89 6.57
N GLY A 104 -5.85 -15.00 5.83
CA GLY A 104 -6.94 -15.67 5.11
C GLY A 104 -7.03 -15.30 3.62
N GLY A 105 -6.01 -14.64 3.07
CA GLY A 105 -5.95 -14.20 1.69
C GLY A 105 -5.24 -15.20 0.80
N ASN A 106 -5.57 -15.20 -0.49
CA ASN A 106 -4.90 -16.00 -1.50
C ASN A 106 -3.73 -15.19 -2.12
N PRO A 107 -2.46 -15.58 -1.91
CA PRO A 107 -1.31 -14.88 -2.50
C PRO A 107 -1.25 -14.98 -4.03
N ASP A 108 -1.98 -15.93 -4.64
CA ASP A 108 -2.09 -16.10 -6.10
C ASP A 108 -3.28 -15.34 -6.70
N ASN A 109 -4.08 -14.64 -5.89
CA ASN A 109 -5.22 -13.84 -6.34
C ASN A 109 -5.14 -12.42 -5.76
N VAL A 110 -4.09 -11.71 -6.17
CA VAL A 110 -3.78 -10.34 -5.75
C VAL A 110 -4.08 -9.37 -6.88
N THR A 111 -4.95 -8.39 -6.61
CA THR A 111 -5.30 -7.31 -7.54
C THR A 111 -4.75 -5.99 -7.03
N LEU A 112 -3.88 -5.34 -7.82
CA LEU A 112 -3.41 -3.99 -7.54
C LEU A 112 -4.41 -2.97 -8.03
N PHE A 113 -4.66 -1.94 -7.22
CA PHE A 113 -5.49 -0.81 -7.62
C PHE A 113 -4.98 0.47 -6.96
N GLY A 114 -5.17 1.60 -7.64
CA GLY A 114 -4.68 2.89 -7.22
C GLY A 114 -5.40 4.00 -7.96
N GLU A 115 -5.20 5.24 -7.52
CA GLU A 115 -5.72 6.43 -8.18
C GLU A 115 -4.56 7.38 -8.50
N THR A 116 -4.65 8.06 -9.64
CA THR A 116 -3.63 8.97 -10.17
C THR A 116 -2.23 8.32 -10.17
N ALA A 117 -1.25 8.94 -9.50
CA ALA A 117 0.14 8.48 -9.43
C ALA A 117 0.35 7.17 -8.63
N GLY A 118 -0.72 6.56 -8.12
CA GLY A 118 -0.67 5.24 -7.48
C GLY A 118 -0.56 4.09 -8.48
N ILE A 119 -0.70 4.37 -9.78
CA ILE A 119 -0.45 3.42 -10.88
C ILE A 119 0.67 4.02 -11.76
N PRO A 120 1.86 3.40 -11.83
CA PRO A 120 2.93 3.84 -12.73
C PRO A 120 2.59 3.64 -14.22
#